data_AF-A0A512RFS7-F1
#
_entry.id   AF-A0A512RFS7-F1
#
_cell.length_a   1.000
_cell.length_b   1.000
_cell.length_c   1.000
_cell.angle_alpha   90.00
_cell.angle_beta   90.00
_cell.angle_gamma   90.00
#
_symmetry.space_group_name_H-M   'P 1'
#
loop_
_entity.id
_entity.type
_entity.pdbx_description
1 polymer ?
#
loop_
_entity_poly.entity_id
_entity_poly.type
_entity_poly.pdbx_seq_one_letter_code
_entity_poly.pdbx_strand_id
1 'polypeptide(L)'
;MSPLLVFTIILTSFGCKSAGDYLNEANNLSEKGKYQEAILLLDKAIEKDSKYVGAYINRGADKSALGDYTGAIHDYQKALSIDPDNTLALFNTGNDYKRQEDYRTSIKYYNKAFDSKGGPVLYFDARPNDFVDLTEFDVEGCAIHFERGISYFYIDSLQHAFNDLHASISQNYMIGDCHYWIGFVYLKTGQPDLACESFLKSKQLGNKDAEQELKRYCGK
;
A
#
# COMPACT_ATOMS: atom_id res chain seq x y z
N MET A 1 -37.02 -32.77 54.66
CA MET A 1 -35.64 -32.29 54.43
C MET A 1 -35.10 -32.99 53.20
N SER A 2 -35.03 -32.29 52.07
CA SER A 2 -34.30 -32.72 50.88
C SER A 2 -33.74 -31.45 50.24
N PRO A 3 -32.42 -31.22 50.20
CA PRO A 3 -31.91 -30.04 49.55
C PRO A 3 -31.88 -30.29 48.04
N LEU A 4 -32.54 -29.41 47.29
CA LEU A 4 -32.41 -29.33 45.84
C LEU A 4 -30.95 -28.96 45.52
N LEU A 5 -30.27 -29.84 44.78
CA LEU A 5 -28.96 -29.56 44.22
C LEU A 5 -29.16 -28.63 43.01
N VAL A 6 -29.00 -27.32 43.21
CA VAL A 6 -28.99 -26.35 42.11
C VAL A 6 -27.62 -26.42 41.45
N PHE A 7 -27.54 -27.15 40.33
CA PHE A 7 -26.38 -27.11 39.45
C PHE A 7 -26.39 -25.77 38.70
N THR A 8 -25.67 -24.77 39.21
CA THR A 8 -25.30 -23.60 38.43
C THR A 8 -24.32 -24.05 37.35
N ILE A 9 -24.82 -24.20 36.13
CA ILE A 9 -23.99 -24.30 34.93
C ILE A 9 -23.32 -22.93 34.76
N ILE A 10 -22.07 -22.82 35.20
CA ILE A 10 -21.21 -21.71 34.81
C ILE A 10 -20.91 -21.95 33.33
N LEU A 11 -21.71 -21.34 32.44
CA LEU A 11 -21.30 -21.09 31.07
C LEU A 11 -20.12 -20.14 31.14
N THR A 12 -18.90 -20.68 31.32
CA THR A 12 -17.71 -19.95 30.93
C THR A 12 -17.88 -19.70 29.45
N SER A 13 -18.13 -18.46 29.06
CA SER A 13 -18.06 -18.07 27.66
C SER A 13 -16.63 -18.39 27.22
N PHE A 14 -16.44 -19.54 26.59
CA PHE A 14 -15.27 -19.82 25.78
C PHE A 14 -15.32 -18.72 24.72
N GLY A 15 -14.57 -17.64 24.94
CA GLY A 15 -14.61 -16.45 24.11
C GLY A 15 -14.18 -16.83 22.70
N CYS A 16 -15.16 -17.08 21.82
CA CYS A 16 -14.88 -17.44 20.45
C CYS A 16 -14.45 -16.16 19.75
N LYS A 17 -13.13 -15.97 19.57
CA LYS A 17 -12.59 -14.84 18.81
C LYS A 17 -13.27 -14.77 17.44
N SER A 18 -13.73 -13.58 17.09
CA SER A 18 -14.27 -13.26 15.76
C SER A 18 -13.14 -13.11 14.73
N ALA A 19 -13.49 -13.07 13.44
CA ALA A 19 -12.52 -12.74 12.39
C ALA A 19 -11.89 -11.36 12.60
N GLY A 20 -12.67 -10.38 13.09
CA GLY A 20 -12.19 -9.06 13.45
C GLY A 20 -11.20 -9.05 14.62
N ASP A 21 -11.44 -9.86 15.65
CA ASP A 21 -10.50 -9.97 16.78
C ASP A 21 -9.14 -10.52 16.34
N TYR A 22 -9.15 -11.55 15.47
CA TYR A 22 -7.93 -12.10 14.90
C TYR A 22 -7.21 -11.08 14.00
N LEU A 23 -7.94 -10.32 13.19
CA LEU A 23 -7.36 -9.25 12.36
C LEU A 23 -6.69 -8.17 13.21
N ASN A 24 -7.36 -7.68 14.25
CA ASN A 24 -6.81 -6.63 15.12
C ASN A 24 -5.52 -7.09 15.82
N GLU A 25 -5.49 -8.34 16.28
CA GLU A 25 -4.29 -8.92 16.88
C GLU A 25 -3.16 -9.10 15.84
N ALA A 26 -3.50 -9.50 14.62
CA ALA A 26 -2.55 -9.62 13.51
C ALA A 26 -1.92 -8.25 13.17
N ASN A 27 -2.73 -7.21 12.98
CA ASN A 27 -2.24 -5.86 12.67
C ASN A 27 -1.25 -5.37 13.74
N ASN A 28 -1.54 -5.62 15.01
CA ASN A 28 -0.66 -5.29 16.13
C ASN A 28 0.69 -6.04 16.11
N LEU A 29 0.75 -7.20 15.49
CA LEU A 29 1.98 -7.97 15.26
C LEU A 29 2.71 -7.46 14.01
N SER A 30 1.98 -7.16 12.93
CA SER A 30 2.52 -6.57 11.70
C SER A 30 3.22 -5.23 11.96
N GLU A 31 2.63 -4.35 12.78
CA GLU A 31 3.24 -3.09 13.22
C GLU A 31 4.56 -3.30 13.98
N LYS A 32 4.73 -4.45 14.62
CA LYS A 32 5.96 -4.85 15.34
C LYS A 32 6.94 -5.63 14.44
N GLY A 33 6.64 -5.75 13.15
CA GLY A 33 7.44 -6.51 12.18
C GLY A 33 7.34 -8.04 12.33
N LYS A 34 6.38 -8.54 13.11
CA LYS A 34 6.19 -9.98 13.38
C LYS A 34 5.26 -10.62 12.34
N TYR A 35 5.61 -10.47 11.08
CA TYR A 35 4.74 -10.81 9.94
C TYR A 35 4.33 -12.29 9.90
N GLN A 36 5.24 -13.23 10.20
CA GLN A 36 4.87 -14.66 10.23
C GLN A 36 3.83 -14.98 11.32
N GLU A 37 3.93 -14.35 12.49
CA GLU A 37 2.95 -14.54 13.57
C GLU A 37 1.60 -13.92 13.20
N ALA A 38 1.61 -12.74 12.56
CA ALA A 38 0.41 -12.07 12.05
C ALA A 38 -0.31 -12.91 10.99
N ILE A 39 0.41 -13.48 10.02
CA ILE A 39 -0.14 -14.36 8.98
C ILE A 39 -0.92 -15.53 9.59
N LEU A 40 -0.42 -16.16 10.66
CA LEU A 40 -1.12 -17.27 11.33
C LEU A 40 -2.44 -16.85 11.97
N LEU A 41 -2.57 -15.59 12.41
CA LEU A 41 -3.82 -15.05 12.92
C LEU A 41 -4.77 -14.68 11.78
N LEU A 42 -4.25 -14.17 10.67
CA LEU A 42 -5.04 -13.85 9.49
C LEU A 42 -5.60 -15.11 8.81
N ASP A 43 -4.86 -16.22 8.86
CA ASP A 43 -5.38 -17.54 8.47
C ASP A 43 -6.62 -17.91 9.30
N LYS A 44 -6.56 -17.72 10.63
CA LYS A 44 -7.71 -17.96 11.52
C LYS A 44 -8.87 -16.99 11.24
N ALA A 45 -8.58 -15.73 10.91
CA ALA A 45 -9.61 -14.77 10.52
C ALA A 45 -10.35 -15.23 9.27
N ILE A 46 -9.63 -15.72 8.26
CA ILE A 46 -10.18 -16.26 7.01
C ILE A 46 -10.94 -17.57 7.25
N GLU A 47 -10.48 -18.44 8.14
CA GLU A 47 -11.21 -19.65 8.54
C GLU A 47 -12.56 -19.31 9.21
N LYS A 48 -12.60 -18.22 9.99
CA LYS A 48 -13.83 -17.73 10.64
C LYS A 48 -14.79 -17.08 9.65
N ASP A 49 -14.27 -16.29 8.73
CA ASP A 49 -15.04 -15.68 7.66
C ASP A 49 -14.23 -15.64 6.36
N SER A 50 -14.55 -16.59 5.47
CA SER A 50 -13.90 -16.72 4.16
C SER A 50 -14.13 -15.55 3.21
N LYS A 51 -15.03 -14.61 3.53
CA LYS A 51 -15.29 -13.40 2.75
C LYS A 51 -14.71 -12.14 3.39
N TYR A 52 -13.91 -12.29 4.45
CA TYR A 52 -13.37 -11.15 5.19
C TYR A 52 -12.22 -10.48 4.44
N VAL A 53 -12.56 -9.49 3.61
CA VAL A 53 -11.65 -8.75 2.72
C VAL A 53 -10.40 -8.24 3.45
N GLY A 54 -10.59 -7.64 4.64
CA GLY A 54 -9.50 -7.10 5.44
C GLY A 54 -8.42 -8.13 5.79
N ALA A 55 -8.78 -9.39 6.05
CA ALA A 55 -7.80 -10.42 6.36
C ALA A 55 -6.96 -10.83 5.15
N TYR A 56 -7.54 -10.89 3.96
CA TYR A 56 -6.77 -11.12 2.73
C TYR A 56 -5.82 -9.97 2.42
N ILE A 57 -6.26 -8.72 2.57
CA ILE A 57 -5.42 -7.54 2.33
C ILE A 57 -4.24 -7.52 3.31
N ASN A 58 -4.48 -7.68 4.61
CA ASN A 58 -3.40 -7.65 5.60
C ASN A 58 -2.44 -8.83 5.45
N ARG A 59 -2.94 -10.03 5.10
CA ARG A 59 -2.08 -11.20 4.87
C ARG A 59 -1.21 -11.01 3.63
N GLY A 60 -1.76 -10.39 2.60
CA GLY A 60 -0.99 -10.00 1.42
C GLY A 60 0.10 -8.98 1.77
N ALA A 61 -0.21 -7.98 2.59
CA ALA A 61 0.77 -6.97 3.01
C ALA A 61 1.93 -7.58 3.80
N ASP A 62 1.63 -8.46 4.75
CA ASP A 62 2.63 -9.19 5.53
C ASP A 62 3.50 -10.10 4.66
N LYS A 63 2.92 -10.82 3.69
CA LYS A 63 3.67 -11.63 2.73
C LYS A 63 4.58 -10.78 1.84
N SER A 64 4.09 -9.64 1.36
CA SER A 64 4.89 -8.66 0.61
C SER A 64 6.07 -8.16 1.45
N ALA A 65 5.85 -7.85 2.73
CA ALA A 65 6.92 -7.43 3.65
C ALA A 65 7.99 -8.52 3.85
N LEU A 66 7.62 -9.79 3.70
CA LEU A 66 8.52 -10.94 3.71
C LEU A 66 9.14 -11.26 2.34
N GLY A 67 8.81 -10.51 1.30
CA GLY A 67 9.29 -10.72 -0.07
C GLY A 67 8.52 -11.79 -0.87
N ASP A 68 7.45 -12.36 -0.31
CA ASP A 68 6.54 -13.26 -1.03
C ASP A 68 5.50 -12.47 -1.83
N TYR A 69 5.97 -11.79 -2.89
CA TYR A 69 5.13 -10.96 -3.75
C TYR A 69 4.07 -11.78 -4.50
N THR A 70 4.40 -13.00 -4.90
CA THR A 70 3.44 -13.88 -5.60
C THR A 70 2.31 -14.31 -4.67
N GLY A 71 2.62 -14.73 -3.44
CA GLY A 71 1.63 -15.08 -2.44
C GLY A 71 0.81 -13.87 -1.99
N ALA A 72 1.41 -12.69 -1.93
CA ALA A 72 0.72 -11.44 -1.65
C ALA A 72 -0.30 -11.08 -2.74
N ILE A 73 0.11 -11.10 -4.01
CA ILE A 73 -0.76 -10.87 -5.17
C ILE A 73 -1.93 -11.84 -5.18
N HIS A 74 -1.72 -13.12 -4.86
CA HIS A 74 -2.82 -14.09 -4.78
C HIS A 74 -3.85 -13.68 -3.72
N ASP A 75 -3.42 -13.21 -2.56
CA ASP A 75 -4.33 -12.76 -1.50
C ASP A 75 -5.07 -11.48 -1.88
N TYR A 76 -4.40 -10.51 -2.50
CA TYR A 76 -5.08 -9.33 -3.05
C TYR A 76 -6.08 -9.69 -4.13
N GLN A 77 -5.79 -10.66 -4.99
CA GLN A 77 -6.74 -11.15 -5.99
C GLN A 77 -7.98 -11.80 -5.34
N LYS A 78 -7.83 -12.46 -4.19
CA LYS A 78 -8.99 -12.95 -3.42
C LYS A 78 -9.81 -11.80 -2.85
N ALA A 79 -9.16 -10.79 -2.27
CA ALA A 79 -9.83 -9.56 -1.83
C ALA A 79 -10.61 -8.90 -2.99
N LEU A 80 -9.96 -8.72 -4.14
CA LEU A 80 -10.56 -8.11 -5.34
C LEU A 80 -11.67 -8.95 -5.99
N SER A 81 -11.73 -10.26 -5.73
CA SER A 81 -12.87 -11.07 -6.16
C SER A 81 -14.14 -10.82 -5.33
N ILE A 82 -13.98 -10.29 -4.12
CA ILE A 82 -15.07 -9.98 -3.17
C ILE A 82 -15.43 -8.49 -3.27
N ASP A 83 -14.42 -7.62 -3.31
CA ASP A 83 -14.52 -6.17 -3.47
C ASP A 83 -13.64 -5.70 -4.65
N PRO A 84 -14.17 -5.71 -5.89
CA PRO A 84 -13.39 -5.43 -7.10
C PRO A 84 -12.79 -4.03 -7.20
N ASP A 85 -13.37 -3.05 -6.50
CA ASP A 85 -12.95 -1.65 -6.53
C ASP A 85 -12.11 -1.27 -5.30
N ASN A 86 -11.59 -2.26 -4.56
CA ASN A 86 -10.78 -1.99 -3.37
C ASN A 86 -9.46 -1.31 -3.74
N THR A 87 -9.36 0.01 -3.49
CA THR A 87 -8.20 0.85 -3.83
C THR A 87 -6.90 0.29 -3.27
N LEU A 88 -6.88 -0.11 -1.99
CA LEU A 88 -5.68 -0.58 -1.31
C LEU A 88 -5.18 -1.90 -1.91
N ALA A 89 -6.07 -2.86 -2.16
CA ALA A 89 -5.70 -4.13 -2.79
C ALA A 89 -5.17 -3.91 -4.21
N LEU A 90 -5.77 -3.01 -5.00
CA LEU A 90 -5.29 -2.65 -6.34
C LEU A 90 -3.90 -1.99 -6.27
N PHE A 91 -3.72 -1.02 -5.38
CA PHE A 91 -2.45 -0.31 -5.20
C PHE A 91 -1.33 -1.25 -4.74
N ASN A 92 -1.58 -2.10 -3.75
CA ASN A 92 -0.60 -3.05 -3.25
C ASN A 92 -0.26 -4.13 -4.29
N THR A 93 -1.23 -4.57 -5.10
CA THR A 93 -0.95 -5.43 -6.25
C THR A 93 -0.02 -4.74 -7.24
N GLY A 94 -0.26 -3.45 -7.52
CA GLY A 94 0.65 -2.63 -8.35
C GLY A 94 2.07 -2.56 -7.78
N ASN A 95 2.20 -2.34 -6.48
CA ASN A 95 3.49 -2.33 -5.79
C ASN A 95 4.24 -3.65 -5.91
N ASP A 96 3.56 -4.78 -5.76
CA ASP A 96 4.19 -6.10 -5.83
C ASP A 96 4.59 -6.50 -7.26
N TYR A 97 3.83 -6.09 -8.28
CA TYR A 97 4.29 -6.20 -9.66
C TYR A 97 5.50 -5.30 -9.94
N LYS A 98 5.51 -4.08 -9.40
CA LYS A 98 6.67 -3.16 -9.51
C LYS A 98 7.92 -3.76 -8.85
N ARG A 99 7.79 -4.38 -7.67
CA ARG A 99 8.90 -5.07 -6.97
C ARG A 99 9.42 -6.30 -7.72
N GLN A 100 8.59 -6.91 -8.56
CA GLN A 100 8.97 -7.96 -9.49
C GLN A 100 9.47 -7.41 -10.84
N GLU A 101 9.66 -6.10 -10.97
CA GLU A 101 10.07 -5.40 -12.19
C GLU A 101 9.09 -5.54 -13.37
N ASP A 102 7.86 -6.03 -13.14
CA ASP A 102 6.78 -5.98 -14.12
C ASP A 102 6.06 -4.63 -14.07
N TYR A 103 6.79 -3.61 -14.53
CA TYR A 103 6.33 -2.23 -14.54
C TYR A 103 5.11 -2.01 -15.45
N ARG A 104 4.94 -2.82 -16.49
CA ARG A 104 3.76 -2.70 -17.38
C ARG A 104 2.50 -3.18 -16.66
N THR A 105 2.59 -4.27 -15.91
CA THR A 105 1.45 -4.75 -15.12
C THR A 105 1.21 -3.86 -13.90
N SER A 106 2.25 -3.34 -13.24
CA SER A 106 2.07 -2.39 -12.13
C SER A 106 1.27 -1.16 -12.53
N ILE A 107 1.58 -0.55 -13.69
CA ILE A 107 0.84 0.60 -14.23
C ILE A 107 -0.64 0.28 -14.45
N LYS A 108 -0.97 -0.93 -14.94
CA LYS A 108 -2.38 -1.34 -15.12
C LYS A 108 -3.13 -1.35 -13.79
N TYR A 109 -2.50 -1.84 -12.73
CA TYR A 109 -3.10 -1.87 -11.39
C TYR A 109 -3.16 -0.49 -10.75
N TYR A 110 -2.15 0.37 -10.93
CA TYR A 110 -2.23 1.76 -10.48
C TYR A 110 -3.32 2.57 -11.19
N ASN A 111 -3.53 2.34 -12.50
CA ASN A 111 -4.66 2.96 -13.20
C ASN A 111 -5.99 2.52 -12.61
N LYS A 112 -6.17 1.21 -12.38
CA LYS A 112 -7.38 0.71 -11.70
C LYS A 112 -7.53 1.28 -10.28
N ALA A 113 -6.45 1.38 -9.52
CA ALA A 113 -6.48 1.97 -8.18
C ALA A 113 -6.92 3.43 -8.25
N PHE A 114 -6.37 4.21 -9.18
CA PHE A 114 -6.75 5.61 -9.38
C PHE A 114 -8.20 5.78 -9.86
N ASP A 115 -8.69 4.87 -10.72
CA ASP A 115 -10.05 4.90 -11.25
C ASP A 115 -11.10 4.34 -10.27
N SER A 116 -10.67 3.73 -9.17
CA SER A 116 -11.55 3.19 -8.13
C SER A 116 -12.23 4.31 -7.32
N LYS A 117 -13.26 4.00 -6.52
CA LYS A 117 -13.97 5.01 -5.72
C LYS A 117 -13.08 5.77 -4.74
N GLY A 118 -12.02 5.15 -4.21
CA GLY A 118 -11.09 5.79 -3.27
C GLY A 118 -9.87 6.42 -3.92
N GLY A 119 -9.58 6.12 -5.20
CA GLY A 119 -8.39 6.60 -5.90
C GLY A 119 -8.30 8.12 -6.12
N PRO A 120 -9.38 8.80 -6.52
CA PRO A 120 -9.40 10.25 -6.71
C PRO A 120 -9.58 11.05 -5.41
N VAL A 121 -9.89 10.39 -4.29
CA VAL A 121 -10.37 11.06 -3.08
C VAL A 121 -9.21 11.71 -2.33
N LEU A 122 -9.23 13.05 -2.32
CA LEU A 122 -8.57 13.88 -1.32
C LEU A 122 -9.45 13.85 -0.06
N TYR A 123 -8.96 13.28 1.03
CA TYR A 123 -9.69 12.87 2.25
C TYR A 123 -10.73 13.88 2.82
N PHE A 124 -11.96 13.42 3.14
CA PHE A 124 -12.80 13.57 4.36
C PHE A 124 -14.31 13.36 4.03
N ASP A 125 -14.93 12.27 4.52
CA ASP A 125 -16.34 12.34 4.94
C ASP A 125 -16.49 11.67 6.31
N ALA A 126 -16.57 12.50 7.35
CA ALA A 126 -16.88 12.07 8.71
C ALA A 126 -18.39 11.81 8.86
N ARG A 127 -18.89 10.77 8.19
CA ARG A 127 -20.23 10.26 8.43
C ARG A 127 -20.17 8.78 8.83
N PRO A 128 -20.33 8.46 10.12
CA PRO A 128 -20.50 7.08 10.55
C PRO A 128 -21.91 6.64 10.14
N ASN A 129 -22.01 5.85 9.08
CA ASN A 129 -23.21 5.08 8.79
C ASN A 129 -22.82 3.60 8.69
N ASP A 130 -23.11 2.91 9.79
CA ASP A 130 -23.51 1.52 9.94
C ASP A 130 -22.95 0.47 8.96
N PHE A 131 -22.24 -0.48 9.60
CA PHE A 131 -21.68 -1.73 9.10
C PHE A 131 -20.42 -1.61 8.22
N VAL A 132 -19.31 -1.96 8.88
CA VAL A 132 -17.90 -2.01 8.45
C VAL A 132 -17.18 -0.66 8.61
N ASP A 133 -16.26 -0.62 9.57
CA ASP A 133 -15.30 0.46 9.78
C ASP A 133 -14.36 0.55 8.57
N LEU A 134 -14.68 1.48 7.67
CA LEU A 134 -14.01 1.73 6.38
C LEU A 134 -12.99 2.87 6.45
N THR A 135 -12.56 3.30 7.65
CA THR A 135 -11.91 4.61 7.82
C THR A 135 -10.38 4.65 7.92
N GLU A 136 -9.64 3.57 7.66
CA GLU A 136 -8.15 3.61 7.78
C GLU A 136 -7.34 3.11 6.57
N PHE A 137 -7.95 2.87 5.40
CA PHE A 137 -7.23 2.29 4.26
C PHE A 137 -7.40 3.05 2.93
N ASP A 138 -7.50 4.38 2.99
CA ASP A 138 -7.47 5.20 1.78
C ASP A 138 -6.03 5.36 1.29
N VAL A 139 -5.79 4.92 0.05
CA VAL A 139 -4.55 5.24 -0.67
C VAL A 139 -4.76 6.59 -1.33
N GLU A 140 -4.04 7.61 -0.84
CA GLU A 140 -4.09 8.94 -1.44
C GLU A 140 -3.69 8.88 -2.91
N GLY A 141 -4.43 9.58 -3.78
CA GLY A 141 -4.16 9.60 -5.21
C GLY A 141 -2.72 10.06 -5.56
N CYS A 142 -2.12 10.92 -4.73
CA CYS A 142 -0.72 11.34 -4.87
C CYS A 142 0.29 10.19 -4.65
N ALA A 143 0.00 9.23 -3.76
CA ALA A 143 0.80 8.02 -3.61
C ALA A 143 0.70 7.12 -4.84
N ILE A 144 -0.49 7.00 -5.43
CA ILE A 144 -0.71 6.26 -6.68
C ILE A 144 0.08 6.90 -7.82
N HIS A 145 0.00 8.23 -7.97
CA HIS A 145 0.77 8.97 -8.96
C HIS A 145 2.27 8.75 -8.77
N PHE A 146 2.80 8.88 -7.55
CA PHE A 146 4.23 8.71 -7.29
C PHE A 146 4.72 7.35 -7.78
N GLU A 147 4.05 6.27 -7.38
CA GLU A 147 4.49 4.91 -7.70
C GLU A 147 4.25 4.51 -9.15
N ARG A 148 3.19 5.05 -9.77
CA ARG A 148 2.95 4.91 -11.21
C ARG A 148 3.95 5.70 -12.02
N GLY A 149 4.35 6.88 -11.57
CA GLY A 149 5.39 7.71 -12.20
C GLY A 149 6.74 7.01 -12.26
N ILE A 150 7.15 6.35 -11.16
CA ILE A 150 8.34 5.50 -11.13
C ILE A 150 8.21 4.35 -12.12
N SER A 151 7.06 3.68 -12.16
CA SER A 151 6.84 2.57 -13.10
C SER A 151 6.88 3.04 -14.57
N TYR A 152 6.32 4.23 -14.87
CA TYR A 152 6.43 4.84 -16.20
C TYR A 152 7.87 5.17 -16.58
N PHE A 153 8.69 5.62 -15.63
CA PHE A 153 10.11 5.90 -15.87
C PHE A 153 10.85 4.63 -16.34
N TYR A 154 10.62 3.49 -15.68
CA TYR A 154 11.28 2.23 -16.02
C TYR A 154 10.88 1.64 -17.37
N ILE A 155 9.73 2.03 -17.92
CA ILE A 155 9.31 1.65 -19.28
C ILE A 155 9.59 2.74 -20.32
N ASP A 156 10.45 3.71 -20.00
CA ASP A 156 10.82 4.87 -20.83
C ASP A 156 9.63 5.74 -21.28
N SER A 157 8.52 5.71 -20.54
CA SER A 157 7.36 6.58 -20.75
C SER A 157 7.55 7.90 -19.99
N LEU A 158 8.58 8.64 -20.38
CA LEU A 158 9.14 9.75 -19.59
C LEU A 158 8.17 10.92 -19.37
N GLN A 159 7.32 11.25 -20.36
CA GLN A 159 6.32 12.31 -20.19
C GLN A 159 5.26 11.94 -19.15
N HIS A 160 4.79 10.68 -19.15
CA HIS A 160 3.84 10.22 -18.14
C HIS A 160 4.50 10.17 -16.77
N ALA A 161 5.75 9.70 -16.68
CA ALA A 161 6.52 9.72 -15.44
C ALA A 161 6.61 11.14 -14.87
N PHE A 162 7.01 12.11 -15.70
CA PHE A 162 7.12 13.51 -15.32
C PHE A 162 5.78 14.07 -14.80
N ASN A 163 4.69 13.83 -15.53
CA ASN A 163 3.36 14.32 -15.16
C ASN A 163 2.88 13.75 -13.82
N ASP A 164 3.04 12.43 -13.61
CA ASP A 164 2.64 11.76 -12.37
C ASP A 164 3.48 12.23 -11.17
N LEU A 165 4.80 12.41 -11.34
CA LEU A 165 5.66 12.95 -10.28
C LEU A 165 5.30 14.40 -9.93
N HIS A 166 4.94 15.22 -10.92
CA HIS A 166 4.45 16.58 -10.66
C HIS A 166 3.08 16.61 -9.99
N ALA A 167 2.17 15.69 -10.34
CA ALA A 167 0.90 15.54 -9.64
C ALA A 167 1.12 15.25 -8.15
N SER A 168 2.09 14.39 -7.82
CA SER A 168 2.48 14.09 -6.45
C SER A 168 3.05 15.30 -5.71
N ILE A 169 3.95 16.07 -6.36
CA ILE A 169 4.50 17.32 -5.82
C ILE A 169 3.38 18.33 -5.51
N SER A 170 2.38 18.45 -6.39
CA SER A 170 1.29 19.41 -6.22
C SER A 170 0.45 19.17 -4.96
N GLN A 171 0.48 17.93 -4.43
CA GLN A 171 -0.19 17.51 -3.21
C GLN A 171 0.77 17.35 -2.02
N ASN A 172 1.98 17.90 -2.11
CA ASN A 172 3.02 17.82 -1.08
C ASN A 172 3.46 16.39 -0.71
N TYR A 173 3.31 15.43 -1.62
CA TYR A 173 3.66 14.03 -1.37
C TYR A 173 5.07 13.72 -1.85
N MET A 174 5.93 13.20 -0.96
CA MET A 174 7.29 12.73 -1.26
C MET A 174 8.10 13.69 -2.17
N ILE A 175 8.04 15.00 -1.91
CA ILE A 175 8.54 16.04 -2.82
C ILE A 175 10.03 15.84 -3.15
N GLY A 176 10.85 15.45 -2.15
CA GLY A 176 12.27 15.18 -2.34
C GLY A 176 12.52 14.02 -3.32
N ASP A 177 11.79 12.92 -3.16
CA ASP A 177 11.90 11.74 -4.04
C ASP A 177 11.32 12.02 -5.43
N CYS A 178 10.27 12.83 -5.53
CA CYS A 178 9.76 13.27 -6.82
C CYS A 178 10.82 14.03 -7.61
N HIS A 179 11.53 14.98 -6.98
CA HIS A 179 12.64 15.69 -7.62
C HIS A 179 13.82 14.77 -7.97
N TYR A 180 14.07 13.73 -7.17
CA TYR A 180 15.08 12.71 -7.48
C TYR A 180 14.75 12.03 -8.81
N TRP A 181 13.54 11.50 -8.95
CA TRP A 181 13.10 10.83 -10.17
C TRP A 181 12.98 11.78 -11.37
N ILE A 182 12.51 13.01 -11.17
CA ILE A 182 12.48 14.04 -12.23
C ILE A 182 13.90 14.35 -12.72
N GLY A 183 14.91 14.34 -11.85
CA GLY A 183 16.31 14.47 -12.25
C GLY A 183 16.72 13.42 -13.27
N PHE A 184 16.36 12.15 -13.06
CA PHE A 184 16.63 11.10 -14.04
C PHE A 184 15.80 11.24 -15.32
N VAL A 185 14.56 11.72 -15.23
CA VAL A 185 13.77 12.05 -16.43
C VAL A 185 14.50 13.10 -17.28
N TYR A 186 15.04 14.14 -16.66
CA TYR A 186 15.84 15.16 -17.36
C TYR A 186 17.12 14.58 -17.96
N LEU A 187 17.83 13.69 -17.27
CA LEU A 187 19.00 13.01 -17.85
C LEU A 187 18.64 12.20 -19.10
N LYS A 188 17.59 11.39 -19.04
CA LYS A 188 17.14 10.57 -20.17
C LYS A 188 16.63 11.40 -21.36
N THR A 189 16.16 12.63 -21.10
CA THR A 189 15.71 13.55 -22.15
C THR A 189 16.80 14.52 -22.63
N GLY A 190 18.04 14.36 -22.18
CA GLY A 190 19.18 15.17 -22.65
C GLY A 190 19.25 16.58 -22.06
N GLN A 191 18.71 16.78 -20.84
CA GLN A 191 18.64 18.07 -20.15
C GLN A 191 19.46 18.04 -18.84
N PRO A 192 20.80 17.88 -18.88
CA PRO A 192 21.63 17.64 -17.70
C PRO A 192 21.61 18.80 -16.68
N ASP A 193 21.50 20.06 -17.13
CA ASP A 193 21.45 21.20 -16.22
C ASP A 193 20.19 21.16 -15.34
N LEU A 194 19.03 20.88 -15.93
CA LEU A 194 17.76 20.70 -15.22
C LEU A 194 17.78 19.46 -14.31
N ALA A 195 18.48 18.40 -14.72
CA ALA A 195 18.69 17.24 -13.87
C ALA A 195 19.46 17.62 -12.60
N CYS A 196 20.54 18.39 -12.74
CA CYS A 196 21.34 18.86 -11.61
C CYS A 196 20.58 19.79 -10.68
N GLU A 197 19.73 20.67 -11.21
CA GLU A 197 18.82 21.48 -10.40
C GLU A 197 17.83 20.61 -9.61
N SER A 198 17.29 19.58 -10.25
CA SER A 198 16.34 18.65 -9.63
C SER A 198 16.99 17.82 -8.53
N PHE A 199 18.19 17.26 -8.75
CA PHE A 199 18.92 16.55 -7.71
C PHE A 199 19.33 17.46 -6.55
N LEU A 200 19.72 18.71 -6.83
CA LEU A 200 20.00 19.68 -5.77
C LEU A 200 18.77 19.96 -4.91
N LYS A 201 17.62 20.15 -5.54
CA LYS A 201 16.35 20.35 -4.84
C LYS A 201 15.96 19.13 -4.01
N SER A 202 16.12 17.93 -4.58
CA SER A 202 15.90 16.65 -3.90
C SER A 202 16.76 16.51 -2.64
N LYS A 203 18.06 16.82 -2.74
CA LYS A 203 19.00 16.84 -1.60
C LYS A 203 18.58 17.84 -0.52
N GLN A 204 18.20 19.05 -0.91
CA GLN A 204 17.73 20.08 0.03
C GLN A 204 16.46 19.66 0.79
N LEU A 205 15.65 18.80 0.18
CA LEU A 205 14.44 18.22 0.78
C LEU A 205 14.71 16.92 1.56
N GLY A 206 15.97 16.55 1.77
CA GLY A 206 16.37 15.47 2.66
C GLY A 206 16.57 14.09 2.00
N ASN A 207 16.40 13.97 0.68
CA ASN A 207 16.76 12.74 -0.02
C ASN A 207 18.29 12.62 -0.09
N LYS A 208 18.84 11.60 0.58
CA LYS A 208 20.30 11.40 0.71
C LYS A 208 20.93 10.81 -0.54
N ASP A 209 20.15 10.06 -1.32
CA ASP A 209 20.63 9.40 -2.55
C ASP A 209 20.96 10.44 -3.63
N ALA A 210 20.27 11.59 -3.63
CA ALA A 210 20.55 12.71 -4.53
C ALA A 210 21.98 13.25 -4.43
N GLU A 211 22.67 13.10 -3.30
CA GLU A 211 24.07 13.52 -3.18
C GLU A 211 25.01 12.71 -4.08
N GLN A 212 24.76 11.41 -4.21
CA GLN A 212 25.57 10.56 -5.08
C GLN A 212 25.38 10.97 -6.55
N GLU A 213 24.15 11.29 -6.95
CA GLU A 213 23.84 11.67 -8.32
C GLU A 213 24.38 13.04 -8.71
N LEU A 214 24.39 14.00 -7.77
CA LEU A 214 25.07 15.29 -7.96
C LEU A 214 26.57 15.10 -8.24
N LYS A 215 27.24 14.21 -7.50
CA LYS A 215 28.67 13.91 -7.71
C LYS A 215 28.89 13.28 -9.07
N ARG A 216 28.00 12.36 -9.45
CA ARG A 216 28.10 11.57 -10.68
C ARG A 216 27.85 12.39 -11.94
N TYR A 217 26.81 13.23 -11.93
CA TYR A 217 26.32 13.89 -13.15
C TYR A 217 26.58 15.40 -13.19
N CYS A 218 26.85 16.02 -12.04
CA CYS A 218 26.88 17.49 -11.91
C CYS A 218 28.22 18.04 -11.45
N GLY A 219 29.19 17.18 -11.11
CA GLY A 219 30.50 17.58 -10.59
C GLY A 219 30.45 18.30 -9.24
N LYS A 220 29.39 18.05 -8.44
CA LYS A 220 29.11 18.70 -7.16
C LYS A 220 29.02 17.70 -6.01
#